data_AF-D9WMC1-F1
#
_entry.id   AF-D9WMC1-F1
#
_cell.length_a   1.000
_cell.length_b   1.000
_cell.length_c   1.000
_cell.angle_alpha   90.00
_cell.angle_beta   90.00
_cell.angle_gamma   90.00
#
_symmetry.space_group_name_H-M   'P 1'
#
loop_
_entity.id
_entity.type
_entity.pdbx_description
1 polymer ?
#
loop_
_entity_poly.entity_id
_entity_poly.type
_entity_poly.pdbx_seq_one_letter_code
_entity_poly.pdbx_strand_id
1 'polypeptide(L)' 'MATADAMGDTCAAAAAFQIAAVLALAERGGIAPGSPALVTTVDRDGVVGAALLRIR' A
#
# COMPACT_ATOMS: atom_id res chain seq x y z
N MET A 1 9.04 7.72 -0.65
CA MET A 1 9.18 7.13 -2.00
C MET A 1 8.00 6.19 -2.20
N ALA A 2 7.22 6.38 -3.26
CA ALA A 2 6.07 5.55 -3.54
C ALA A 2 6.52 4.17 -4.06
N THR A 3 5.72 3.13 -3.87
CA THR A 3 6.05 1.77 -4.35
C THR A 3 6.30 1.74 -5.86
N ALA A 4 5.58 2.56 -6.62
CA ALA A 4 5.76 2.71 -8.06
C ALA A 4 7.15 3.27 -8.45
N ASP A 5 7.75 4.12 -7.61
CA ASP A 5 9.09 4.65 -7.86
C ASP A 5 10.17 3.54 -7.80
N ALA A 6 9.89 2.46 -7.05
CA ALA A 6 10.80 1.32 -6.92
C ALA A 6 10.57 0.23 -7.97
N MET A 7 9.31 -0.03 -8.32
CA MET A 7 8.91 -1.23 -9.09
C MET A 7 8.31 -0.93 -10.46
N GLY A 8 7.99 0.34 -10.75
CA GLY A 8 7.19 0.71 -11.92
C GLY A 8 5.72 0.31 -11.78
N ASP A 9 5.01 0.29 -12.92
CA ASP A 9 3.61 -0.12 -13.00
C ASP A 9 3.51 -1.66 -13.11
N THR A 10 3.10 -2.31 -12.02
CA THR A 10 2.85 -3.75 -11.96
C THR A 10 1.38 -4.12 -12.26
N CYS A 11 0.62 -3.20 -12.88
CA CYS A 11 -0.80 -3.36 -13.21
C CYS A 11 -1.61 -3.79 -11.97
N ALA A 12 -2.47 -4.81 -12.09
CA ALA A 12 -3.34 -5.31 -11.03
C ALA A 12 -2.60 -5.70 -9.74
N ALA A 13 -1.32 -6.06 -9.82
CA ALA A 13 -0.51 -6.42 -8.65
C ALA A 13 -0.05 -5.20 -7.83
N ALA A 14 -0.19 -3.97 -8.33
CA ALA A 14 0.33 -2.77 -7.66
C ALA A 14 -0.27 -2.58 -6.26
N ALA A 15 -1.57 -2.81 -6.09
CA ALA A 15 -2.24 -2.73 -4.80
C ALA A 15 -1.63 -3.71 -3.77
N ALA A 16 -1.32 -4.94 -4.20
CA ALA A 16 -0.72 -5.96 -3.34
C ALA A 16 0.69 -5.55 -2.89
N PHE A 17 1.52 -5.02 -3.80
CA PHE A 17 2.85 -4.52 -3.43
C PHE A 17 2.81 -3.30 -2.52
N GLN A 18 1.83 -2.41 -2.69
CA GLN A 18 1.64 -1.28 -1.78
C GLN A 18 1.22 -1.74 -0.38
N ILE A 19 0.31 -2.72 -0.28
CA ILE A 19 -0.05 -3.33 1.01
C ILE A 19 1.17 -4.00 1.65
N ALA A 20 1.94 -4.78 0.90
CA ALA A 20 3.17 -5.40 1.41
C ALA A 20 4.19 -4.36 1.88
N ALA A 21 4.34 -3.24 1.16
CA ALA A 21 5.22 -2.15 1.56
C ALA A 21 4.77 -1.49 2.87
N VAL A 22 3.46 -1.27 3.07
CA VAL A 22 2.89 -0.77 4.32
C VAL A 22 3.16 -1.73 5.48
N LEU A 23 2.94 -3.03 5.29
CA LEU A 23 3.20 -4.05 6.30
C LEU A 23 4.69 -4.13 6.66
N ALA A 24 5.58 -4.14 5.66
CA ALA A 24 7.02 -4.13 5.89
C ALA A 24 7.50 -2.83 6.58
N LEU A 25 6.85 -1.69 6.33
CA LEU A 25 7.13 -0.44 7.05
C LEU A 25 6.71 -0.54 8.51
N ALA A 26 5.54 -1.12 8.79
CA ALA A 26 5.08 -1.39 10.15
C ALA A 26 6.02 -2.33 10.91
N GLU A 27 6.47 -3.44 10.30
CA GLU A 27 7.42 -4.38 10.89
C GLU A 27 8.75 -3.71 11.28
N ARG A 28 9.18 -2.70 10.51
CA ARG A 28 10.39 -1.91 10.80
C ARG A 28 10.15 -0.78 11.82
N GLY A 29 8.99 -0.74 12.45
CA GLY A 29 8.62 0.29 13.44
C GLY A 29 8.30 1.66 12.85
N GLY A 30 8.13 1.76 11.51
CA GLY A 30 7.82 3.01 10.83
C GLY A 30 6.35 3.45 10.95
N ILE A 31 5.48 2.61 11.51
CA ILE A 31 4.08 2.91 11.80
C ILE A 31 3.79 2.49 13.23
N ALA A 32 3.20 3.38 14.04
CA ALA A 32 2.88 3.07 15.42
C ALA A 32 1.78 1.99 15.53
N PRO A 33 1.88 1.04 16.47
CA PRO A 33 0.84 0.05 16.72
C PRO A 33 -0.54 0.66 16.93
N GLY A 34 -1.58 0.04 16.38
CA GLY A 34 -2.96 0.53 16.42
C GLY A 34 -3.27 1.65 15.42
N SER A 35 -2.26 2.22 14.75
CA SER A 35 -2.49 3.27 13.75
C SER A 35 -3.15 2.70 12.49
N PRO A 36 -4.12 3.42 11.90
CA PRO A 36 -4.66 3.07 10.59
C PRO A 36 -3.64 3.39 9.49
N ALA A 37 -3.57 2.54 8.47
CA ALA A 37 -2.84 2.78 7.23
C ALA A 37 -3.79 2.61 6.05
N LEU A 38 -3.85 3.61 5.16
CA LEU A 38 -4.71 3.60 3.98
C LEU A 38 -3.85 3.37 2.73
N VAL A 39 -4.21 2.35 1.95
CA VAL A 39 -3.72 2.14 0.59
C VAL A 39 -4.82 2.54 -0.38
N THR A 40 -4.47 3.31 -1.40
CA THR A 40 -5.38 3.67 -2.51
C THR A 40 -4.73 3.35 -3.83
N THR A 41 -5.53 2.85 -4.78
CA THR A 41 -5.10 2.53 -6.13
C THR A 41 -6.11 3.03 -7.14
N VAL A 42 -5.64 3.27 -8.36
CA VAL A 42 -6.49 3.57 -9.50
C VAL A 42 -6.12 2.60 -10.61
N ASP A 43 -7.11 1.87 -11.12
CA ASP A 43 -6.95 1.02 -12.29
C ASP A 43 -7.12 1.83 -13.59
N ARG A 44 -6.69 1.26 -14.72
CA ARG A 44 -6.74 1.89 -16.04
C ARG A 44 -8.14 2.35 -16.44
N ASP A 45 -9.17 1.62 -16.02
CA ASP A 45 -10.57 1.94 -16.32
C ASP A 45 -11.14 3.03 -15.38
N GLY A 46 -10.30 3.65 -14.55
CA GLY A 46 -10.69 4.69 -13.61
C GLY A 46 -11.31 4.16 -12.32
N VAL A 47 -11.29 2.84 -12.10
CA VAL A 47 -11.78 2.21 -10.87
C VAL A 47 -10.81 2.52 -9.72
N VAL A 48 -11.33 3.06 -8.62
CA VAL A 48 -10.53 3.37 -7.43
C VAL A 48 -10.69 2.25 -6.40
N GLY A 49 -9.59 1.64 -6.03
CA GLY A 49 -9.50 0.69 -4.92
C GLY A 49 -9.00 1.37 -3.65
N ALA A 50 -9.54 0.97 -2.50
CA ALA A 50 -9.05 1.42 -1.20
C ALA A 50 -9.03 0.26 -0.20
N ALA A 51 -7.94 0.17 0.57
CA ALA A 51 -7.80 -0.78 1.66
C ALA A 51 -7.34 -0.05 2.92
N LEU A 52 -8.12 -0.18 4.00
CA LEU A 52 -7.76 0.34 5.31
C LEU A 52 -7.24 -0.79 6.20
N LEU A 53 -5.99 -0.67 6.63
CA LEU A 53 -5.32 -1.63 7.49
C LEU A 53 -5.21 -1.05 8.89
N ARG A 54 -5.43 -1.89 9.91
CA ARG A 54 -5.08 -1.57 11.28
C ARG A 54 -3.80 -2.31 11.64
N ILE A 55 -2.73 -1.57 11.85
CA ILE A 55 -1.43 -2.13 12.23
C ILE A 55 -1.50 -2.62 13.68
N ARG A 56 -0.91 -3.78 13.96
CA ARG A 56 -0.86 -4.37 15.30
C ARG A 56 0.51 -4.24 15.92
#